data_AF-A0A2V8KYA2-F1
#
_entry.id   AF-A0A2V8KYA2-F1
#
_cell.length_a   1.000
_cell.length_b   1.000
_cell.length_c   1.000
_cell.angle_alpha   90.00
_cell.angle_beta   90.00
_cell.angle_gamma   90.00
#
_symmetry.space_group_name_H-M   'P 1'
#
loop_
_entity.id
_entity.type
_entity.pdbx_description
1 polymer ?
#
loop_
_entity_poly.entity_id
_entity_poly.type
_entity_poly.pdbx_seq_one_letter_code
_entity_poly.pdbx_strand_id
1 'polypeptide(L)' 'MVVDGNDSLVFIEESPGHFRRRKIQTGQEVEGGFVVDAGLQGGEIVASRGALLLNELGKSKQ' A
#
# COMPACT_ATOMS: atom_id res chain seq x y z
N MET A 1 -3.04 2.47 -3.13
CA MET A 1 -2.42 3.17 -1.98
C MET A 1 -3.51 3.74 -1.10
N VAL A 2 -3.26 3.87 0.20
CA VAL A 2 -4.11 4.59 1.15
C VAL A 2 -3.25 5.68 1.81
N VAL A 3 -3.82 6.87 1.96
CA VAL A 3 -3.20 7.95 2.73
C VAL A 3 -3.84 7.96 4.11
N ASP A 4 -3.03 7.85 5.16
CA ASP A 4 -3.46 7.92 6.56
C ASP A 4 -2.66 9.02 7.26
N GLY A 5 -3.28 10.18 7.45
CA GLY A 5 -2.58 11.40 7.87
C GLY A 5 -1.50 11.81 6.86
N ASN A 6 -0.24 11.79 7.31
CA ASN A 6 0.92 12.11 6.47
C ASN A 6 1.63 10.86 5.90
N ASP A 7 1.14 9.66 6.24
CA ASP A 7 1.74 8.42 5.77
C ASP A 7 1.07 7.94 4.47
N SER A 8 1.89 7.52 3.51
CA SER A 8 1.44 6.78 2.33
C SER A 8 1.65 5.28 2.55
N LEU A 9 0.59 4.50 2.37
CA LEU A 9 0.56 3.07 2.68
C LEU A 9 0.16 2.23 1.48
N VAL A 10 0.80 1.09 1.33
CA VAL A 10 0.42 0.03 0.39
C VAL A 10 0.24 -1.30 1.12
N PHE A 11 -0.39 -2.25 0.43
CA PHE A 11 -0.62 -3.60 0.91
C PHE A 11 0.15 -4.57 0.03
N ILE A 12 1.08 -5.30 0.63
CA ILE A 12 1.93 -6.28 -0.06
C ILE A 12 1.32 -7.65 0.18
N GLU A 13 1.09 -8.40 -0.90
CA GLU A 13 0.66 -9.79 -0.82
C GLU A 13 1.86 -10.67 -0.51
N GLU A 14 1.91 -11.23 0.70
CA GLU A 14 3.00 -12.13 1.13
C GLU A 14 2.69 -13.59 0.76
N SER A 15 1.41 -13.92 0.70
CA SER A 15 0.86 -15.18 0.17
C SER A 15 -0.59 -14.94 -0.26
N PRO A 16 -1.21 -15.84 -1.05
CA PRO A 16 -2.56 -15.62 -1.58
C PRO A 16 -3.57 -15.23 -0.51
N GLY A 17 -4.11 -14.00 -0.61
CA GLY A 17 -5.08 -13.47 0.34
C GLY A 17 -4.51 -12.92 1.66
N HIS A 18 -3.19 -13.01 1.87
CA HIS A 18 -2.50 -12.48 3.04
C HIS A 18 -1.73 -11.20 2.68
N PHE A 19 -2.22 -10.09 3.23
CA PHE A 19 -1.67 -8.77 2.94
C PHE A 19 -1.05 -8.13 4.17
N ARG A 20 0.17 -7.62 4.02
CA ARG A 20 0.83 -6.79 5.04
C ARG A 20 0.85 -5.32 4.63
N ARG A 21 0.56 -4.44 5.59
CA ARG A 21 0.73 -2.99 5.42
C ARG A 21 2.19 -2.60 5.37
N ARG A 22 2.54 -1.73 4.44
CA ARG A 22 3.87 -1.14 4.30
C ARG A 22 3.75 0.35 4.08
N LYS A 23 4.50 1.13 4.87
CA LYS A 23 4.73 2.56 4.60
C LYS A 23 5.68 2.69 3.41
N ILE A 24 5.33 3.59 2.50
CA ILE A 24 6.15 3.95 1.35
C ILE A 24 6.40 5.46 1.34
N GLN A 25 7.46 5.86 0.65
CA GLN A 25 7.70 7.25 0.29
C GLN A 25 7.29 7.43 -1.17
N THR A 26 6.42 8.39 -1.43
CA THR A 26 5.99 8.74 -2.79
C THR A 26 6.66 10.01 -3.25
N GLY A 27 7.10 10.00 -4.50
CA GLY A 27 7.63 11.16 -5.20
C GLY A 27 6.55 11.86 -6.01
N GLN A 28 6.88 12.17 -7.26
CA GLN A 28 6.02 12.90 -8.18
C GLN A 28 4.71 12.16 -8.47
N GLU A 29 3.60 12.90 -8.53
CA GLU A 29 2.37 12.43 -9.15
C GLU A 29 2.55 12.35 -10.67
N VAL A 30 2.04 11.27 -11.26
CA VAL A 30 2.01 11.02 -12.69
C VAL A 30 0.59 10.65 -13.08
N GLU A 31 0.30 10.57 -14.38
CA GLU A 31 -1.05 10.26 -14.83
C GLU A 31 -1.54 8.91 -14.25
N GLY A 32 -2.54 8.99 -13.38
CA GLY A 32 -3.16 7.83 -12.74
C GLY A 32 -2.38 7.22 -11.56
N GLY A 33 -1.34 7.87 -11.03
CA GLY A 33 -0.61 7.33 -9.88
C GLY A 33 0.53 8.19 -9.34
N PHE A 34 1.40 7.58 -8.53
CA PHE A 34 2.56 8.22 -7.93
C PHE A 34 3.81 7.37 -8.16
N VAL A 35 4.96 8.02 -8.34
CA VAL A 35 6.25 7.34 -8.26
C VAL A 35 6.49 6.92 -6.81
N VAL A 36 6.96 5.68 -6.60
CA VAL A 36 7.38 5.19 -5.28
C VAL A 36 8.89 5.31 -5.19
N ASP A 37 9.36 6.24 -4.35
CA ASP A 37 10.78 6.53 -4.18
C ASP A 37 11.45 5.54 -3.21
N ALA A 38 10.71 5.05 -2.20
CA ALA A 38 11.23 4.08 -1.23
C ALA A 38 10.12 3.25 -0.54
N GLY A 39 10.54 2.15 0.10
CA GLY A 39 9.69 1.30 0.94
C GLY A 39 9.23 -0.01 0.30
N LEU A 40 9.55 -0.21 -0.98
CA LEU A 40 9.31 -1.43 -1.74
C LEU A 40 10.61 -2.08 -2.25
N GLN A 41 10.53 -3.36 -2.55
CA GLN A 41 11.60 -4.15 -3.16
C GLN A 41 11.10 -4.81 -4.46
N GLY A 42 12.03 -5.03 -5.41
CA GLY A 42 11.70 -5.71 -6.66
C GLY A 42 11.14 -7.12 -6.41
N GLY A 43 10.04 -7.45 -7.09
CA GLY A 43 9.35 -8.73 -6.95
C GLY A 43 8.22 -8.75 -5.92
N GLU A 44 8.03 -7.71 -5.11
CA GLU A 44 6.86 -7.58 -4.22
C GLU A 44 5.57 -7.34 -5.05
N ILE A 45 4.50 -8.07 -4.71
CA ILE A 45 3.18 -7.89 -5.32
C ILE A 45 2.37 -6.92 -4.47
N VAL A 46 1.95 -5.81 -5.08
CA VAL A 46 1.18 -4.76 -4.41
C VAL A 46 -0.28 -4.81 -4.83
N ALA A 47 -1.19 -4.76 -3.86
CA ALA A 47 -2.62 -4.67 -4.14
C ALA A 47 -2.96 -3.33 -4.82
N SER A 48 -3.38 -3.41 -6.08
CA SER A 48 -3.80 -2.25 -6.88
C SER A 48 -5.29 -1.93 -6.74
N ARG A 49 -6.10 -2.88 -6.25
CA ARG A 49 -7.55 -2.73 -6.02
C ARG A 49 -7.92 -3.13 -4.60
N GLY A 50 -8.97 -2.52 -4.07
CA GLY A 50 -9.51 -2.86 -2.74
C GLY A 50 -8.66 -2.43 -1.55
N ALA A 51 -7.65 -1.57 -1.74
CA ALA A 51 -6.76 -1.12 -0.67
C ALA A 51 -7.50 -0.44 0.50
N LEU A 52 -8.60 0.26 0.23
CA LEU A 52 -9.44 0.85 1.28
C LEU A 52 -10.11 -0.23 2.16
N LEU A 53 -10.62 -1.31 1.56
CA LEU A 53 -11.24 -2.41 2.31
C LEU A 53 -10.20 -3.13 3.19
N LEU A 54 -9.00 -3.38 2.65
CA LEU A 54 -7.88 -3.95 3.41
C LEU A 54 -7.45 -3.01 4.56
N ASN A 55 -7.62 -1.71 4.39
CA ASN A 55 -7.37 -0.73 5.45
C ASN A 55 -8.41 -0.80 6.58
N GLU A 56 -9.68 -0.94 6.27
CA GLU A 56 -10.70 -1.03 7.32
C GLU A 56 -10.64 -2.39 8.05
N LEU A 57 -10.44 -3.48 7.32
CA LEU A 57 -10.32 -4.83 7.88
C LEU A 57 -9.10 -5.00 8.80
N GLY A 58 -8.00 -4.29 8.54
CA GLY A 58 -6.83 -4.33 9.42
C GLY A 58 -6.94 -3.39 10.62
N LYS A 59 -7.77 -2.33 10.55
CA LYS A 59 -8.03 -1.44 11.69
C LYS A 59 -8.95 -2.10 12.73
N SER A 60 -9.88 -2.95 12.30
CA SER A 60 -10.81 -3.66 13.21
C SER A 60 -10.18 -4.80 14.03
N LYS A 61 -8.94 -5.20 13.71
CA LYS A 61 -8.18 -6.22 14.45
C LYS A 61 -7.28 -5.65 15.55
N GLN A 62 -7.31 -4.34 15.79
CA GLN A 62 -6.55 -3.66 16.85
C GLN A 62 -7.45 -3.21 18.00
#